data_AF-A0A0L1JGA6-F1
#
_entry.id   AF-A0A0L1JGA6-F1
#
_cell.length_a   1.000
_cell.length_b   1.000
_cell.length_c   1.000
_cell.angle_alpha   90.00
_cell.angle_beta   90.00
_cell.angle_gamma   90.00
#
_symmetry.space_group_name_H-M   'P 1'
#
loop_
_entity.id
_entity.type
_entity.pdbx_description
1 polymer ?
#
loop_
_entity_poly.entity_id
_entity_poly.type
_entity_poly.pdbx_seq_one_letter_code
_entity_poly.pdbx_strand_id
1 'polypeptide(L)'
;MSDPKDTKGKAPQAEDTQAGSSEQKPKDATITPKMAEKLLENNPALKNELAAMDKKEAAEALRNMTISELLTGLSVGGKNQKDMASYRFWQTQPVPRFDEASNASGGPIKMIDPEKVSKEPDQLIEGFEWTTLDLTNETELQELWDLLTYHYVEDDNAMFRFRYSQSFLHWALMSPGWRKEWHVGVRATKSRKLVASICGVPTEIRVRDQKLKVTEINFLCIHKKLRSKRLTPVLIKEITRRCYLNGIYQAIYTAGVVLPTPVSSCRYYHRPLDWLKLYEVGFSPLPHGSTKARQITKNHLPSTTSTPGLRPMGTKDIDAVHDLLERYLKRFDMNQAFTREEIEHWLVHKDGEGKEQVVWSYVVEDPETHKITDFFSFYNLPSTVIQHPKHKEVRAAYLYYYATETAFTGDLKALKERLLLLMNDALIQAKKAHFDVFNALTLQDNPLFLEQLKFGAGDGQLHFYLYNYRTAPIPGGVNEKNLPDEKKMGGVGVVML
;
A
#
# COMPACT_ATOMS: atom_id res chain seq x y z
N MET A 1 0.11 -16.29 -57.61
CA MET A 1 -0.72 -16.21 -58.83
C MET A 1 -1.62 -17.45 -58.79
N SER A 2 -2.94 -17.41 -58.67
CA SER A 2 -3.94 -16.35 -58.87
C SER A 2 -5.25 -16.83 -58.20
N ASP A 3 -5.90 -15.95 -57.45
CA ASP A 3 -7.34 -15.96 -57.09
C ASP A 3 -8.24 -15.82 -58.35
N PRO A 4 -9.61 -15.69 -58.32
CA PRO A 4 -10.61 -15.80 -57.23
C PRO A 4 -11.95 -16.52 -57.64
N LYS A 5 -12.92 -16.65 -56.71
CA LYS A 5 -14.27 -16.00 -56.74
C LYS A 5 -15.42 -16.79 -56.11
N ASP A 6 -16.08 -16.11 -55.17
CA ASP A 6 -17.48 -16.22 -54.74
C ASP A 6 -18.49 -16.28 -55.91
N THR A 7 -19.64 -16.95 -55.70
CA THR A 7 -20.95 -16.29 -55.79
C THR A 7 -22.11 -17.10 -55.20
N LYS A 8 -23.03 -16.32 -54.62
CA LYS A 8 -24.25 -16.62 -53.87
C LYS A 8 -25.39 -17.23 -54.71
N GLY A 9 -26.28 -17.99 -54.04
CA GLY A 9 -27.65 -18.27 -54.50
C GLY A 9 -28.60 -18.44 -53.30
N LYS A 10 -29.67 -17.63 -53.25
CA LYS A 10 -30.67 -17.47 -52.18
C LYS A 10 -31.90 -18.39 -52.35
N ALA A 11 -32.40 -18.90 -51.21
CA ALA A 11 -33.80 -19.07 -50.74
C ALA A 11 -34.78 -19.99 -51.52
N PRO A 12 -35.75 -20.66 -50.84
CA PRO A 12 -36.90 -19.97 -50.21
C PRO A 12 -37.30 -20.41 -48.77
N GLN A 13 -37.93 -19.45 -48.08
CA GLN A 13 -38.84 -19.51 -46.92
C GLN A 13 -40.10 -20.36 -47.22
N ALA A 14 -40.97 -20.83 -46.30
CA ALA A 14 -41.17 -20.68 -44.86
C ALA A 14 -42.16 -21.77 -44.39
N GLU A 15 -42.12 -22.10 -43.10
CA GLU A 15 -43.24 -22.18 -42.13
C GLU A 15 -42.75 -22.97 -40.89
N ASP A 16 -43.12 -22.72 -39.65
CA ASP A 16 -43.45 -21.54 -38.84
C ASP A 16 -43.58 -22.14 -37.43
N THR A 17 -42.90 -21.63 -36.40
CA THR A 17 -43.42 -21.65 -35.01
C THR A 17 -42.54 -20.81 -34.08
N GLN A 18 -43.25 -19.95 -33.35
CA GLN A 18 -42.78 -18.75 -32.68
C GLN A 18 -41.88 -18.98 -31.46
N ALA A 19 -41.09 -17.94 -31.21
CA ALA A 19 -40.12 -17.78 -30.14
C ALA A 19 -40.73 -17.69 -28.72
N GLY A 20 -39.95 -18.20 -27.76
CA GLY A 20 -40.00 -17.82 -26.35
C GLY A 20 -38.56 -17.79 -25.81
N SER A 21 -38.02 -16.59 -25.62
CA SER A 21 -36.64 -16.31 -25.20
C SER A 21 -36.41 -16.61 -23.71
N SER A 22 -35.32 -17.32 -23.38
CA SER A 22 -34.63 -17.12 -22.09
C SER A 22 -33.11 -17.32 -22.27
N GLU A 23 -32.37 -16.22 -22.18
CA GLU A 23 -30.91 -16.19 -22.13
C GLU A 23 -30.41 -16.75 -20.79
N GLN A 24 -29.56 -17.77 -20.83
CA GLN A 24 -28.84 -18.28 -19.65
C GLN A 24 -27.53 -17.49 -19.45
N LYS A 25 -27.41 -16.82 -18.29
CA LYS A 25 -26.16 -16.22 -17.78
C LYS A 25 -25.09 -17.30 -17.52
N PRO A 26 -23.77 -16.97 -17.60
CA PRO A 26 -22.71 -17.87 -17.15
C PRO A 26 -22.76 -18.03 -15.63
N LYS A 27 -22.67 -19.28 -15.13
CA LYS A 27 -22.71 -19.59 -13.70
C LYS A 27 -21.34 -19.35 -13.04
N ASP A 28 -21.34 -18.61 -11.93
CA ASP A 28 -20.25 -18.57 -10.96
C ASP A 28 -19.93 -19.99 -10.46
N ALA A 29 -18.66 -20.37 -10.52
CA ALA A 29 -18.22 -21.70 -10.07
C ALA A 29 -18.08 -21.73 -8.54
N THR A 30 -19.03 -22.37 -7.85
CA THR A 30 -18.99 -22.63 -6.40
C THR A 30 -17.92 -23.65 -6.00
N ILE A 31 -17.28 -23.45 -4.83
CA ILE A 31 -16.21 -24.30 -4.29
C ILE A 31 -16.73 -25.71 -3.93
N THR A 32 -16.02 -26.74 -4.38
CA THR A 32 -16.36 -28.14 -4.08
C THR A 32 -15.86 -28.57 -2.69
N PRO A 33 -16.51 -29.56 -2.02
CA PRO A 33 -16.10 -30.02 -0.69
C PRO A 33 -14.63 -30.49 -0.60
N LYS A 34 -14.12 -31.16 -1.65
CA LYS A 34 -12.71 -31.58 -1.73
C LYS A 34 -11.73 -30.40 -1.85
N MET A 35 -12.14 -29.31 -2.50
CA MET A 35 -11.34 -28.09 -2.57
C MET A 35 -11.33 -27.38 -1.22
N ALA A 36 -12.45 -27.32 -0.52
CA ALA A 36 -12.56 -26.72 0.82
C ALA A 36 -11.68 -27.44 1.86
N GLU A 37 -11.66 -28.77 1.85
CA GLU A 37 -10.84 -29.57 2.76
C GLU A 37 -9.34 -29.36 2.50
N LYS A 38 -8.94 -29.31 1.24
CA LYS A 38 -7.56 -29.01 0.82
C LYS A 38 -7.17 -27.56 1.11
N LEU A 39 -8.11 -26.61 1.09
CA LEU A 39 -7.88 -25.20 1.48
C LEU A 39 -7.64 -25.06 2.99
N LEU A 40 -8.41 -25.78 3.82
CA LEU A 40 -8.26 -25.82 5.28
C LEU A 40 -6.92 -26.44 5.72
N GLU A 41 -6.45 -27.47 5.04
CA GLU A 41 -5.14 -28.07 5.32
C GLU A 41 -3.97 -27.14 4.98
N ASN A 42 -4.14 -26.26 3.98
CA ASN A 42 -3.07 -25.43 3.43
C ASN A 42 -3.08 -23.98 3.92
N ASN A 43 -4.06 -23.57 4.74
CA ASN A 43 -4.15 -22.23 5.30
C ASN A 43 -4.37 -22.30 6.83
N PRO A 44 -3.28 -22.29 7.63
CA PRO A 44 -3.37 -22.38 9.09
C PRO A 44 -4.14 -21.22 9.73
N ALA A 45 -4.12 -20.02 9.13
CA ALA A 45 -4.86 -18.87 9.63
C ALA A 45 -6.37 -19.05 9.42
N LEU A 46 -6.79 -19.48 8.22
CA LEU A 46 -8.17 -19.81 7.91
C LEU A 46 -8.67 -20.99 8.76
N LYS A 47 -7.82 -22.00 9.00
CA LYS A 47 -8.13 -23.14 9.86
C LYS A 47 -8.33 -22.72 11.32
N ASN A 48 -7.50 -21.82 11.84
CA ASN A 48 -7.62 -21.29 13.19
C ASN A 48 -8.86 -20.39 13.34
N GLU A 49 -9.21 -19.61 12.31
CA GLU A 49 -10.42 -18.79 12.29
C GLU A 49 -11.70 -19.63 12.23
N LEU A 50 -11.73 -20.68 11.40
CA LEU A 50 -12.87 -21.58 11.25
C LEU A 50 -13.02 -22.55 12.42
N ALA A 51 -11.94 -22.81 13.17
CA ALA A 51 -11.99 -23.63 14.39
C ALA A 51 -12.78 -22.95 15.53
N ALA A 52 -12.99 -21.63 15.46
CA ALA A 52 -13.80 -20.87 16.40
C ALA A 52 -15.30 -20.81 16.03
N MET A 53 -15.68 -21.37 14.87
CA MET A 53 -17.06 -21.41 14.37
C MET A 53 -17.66 -22.81 14.48
N ASP A 54 -18.98 -22.91 14.53
CA ASP A 54 -19.63 -24.22 14.49
C ASP A 54 -19.49 -24.86 13.09
N LYS A 55 -19.44 -26.19 13.03
CA LYS A 55 -19.09 -26.93 11.79
C LYS A 55 -20.01 -26.60 10.60
N LYS A 56 -21.27 -26.26 10.89
CA LYS A 56 -22.27 -25.92 9.87
C LYS A 56 -22.06 -24.51 9.31
N GLU A 57 -21.72 -23.55 10.17
CA GLU A 57 -21.40 -22.17 9.78
C GLU A 57 -20.09 -22.10 8.99
N ALA A 58 -19.08 -22.87 9.41
CA ALA A 58 -17.81 -22.96 8.71
C ALA A 58 -17.96 -23.51 7.27
N ALA A 59 -18.82 -24.52 7.10
CA ALA A 59 -19.06 -25.12 5.78
C ALA A 59 -19.86 -24.20 4.83
N GLU A 60 -20.79 -23.41 5.36
CA GLU A 60 -21.53 -22.40 4.59
C GLU A 60 -20.63 -21.21 4.20
N ALA A 61 -19.77 -20.74 5.12
CA ALA A 61 -18.81 -19.68 4.84
C ALA A 61 -17.82 -20.04 3.72
N LEU A 62 -17.34 -21.29 3.69
CA LEU A 62 -16.46 -21.81 2.63
C LEU A 62 -17.16 -21.99 1.28
N ARG A 63 -18.45 -22.35 1.27
CA ARG A 63 -19.22 -22.53 0.02
C ARG A 63 -19.56 -21.21 -0.66
N ASN A 64 -19.73 -20.15 0.13
CA ASN A 64 -20.11 -18.82 -0.35
C ASN A 64 -18.92 -17.93 -0.71
N MET A 65 -17.67 -18.41 -0.58
CA MET A 65 -16.48 -17.67 -0.99
C MET A 65 -16.27 -17.73 -2.50
N THR A 66 -16.15 -16.57 -3.14
CA THR A 66 -15.73 -16.45 -4.54
C THR A 66 -14.21 -16.51 -4.69
N ILE A 67 -13.71 -16.82 -5.89
CA ILE A 67 -12.26 -16.77 -6.22
C ILE A 67 -11.70 -15.35 -6.00
N SER A 68 -12.50 -14.31 -6.25
CA SER A 68 -12.13 -12.90 -5.98
C SER A 68 -11.95 -12.64 -4.48
N GLU A 69 -12.82 -13.18 -3.63
CA GLU A 69 -12.67 -13.07 -2.16
C GLU A 69 -11.41 -13.78 -1.65
N LEU A 70 -11.06 -14.91 -2.27
CA LEU A 70 -9.85 -15.66 -1.95
C LEU A 70 -8.58 -14.87 -2.34
N LEU A 71 -8.60 -14.21 -3.50
CA LEU A 71 -7.52 -13.35 -3.99
C LEU A 71 -7.33 -12.09 -3.15
N THR A 72 -8.40 -11.58 -2.52
CA THR A 72 -8.33 -10.43 -1.61
C THR A 72 -7.90 -10.77 -0.18
N GLY A 73 -7.75 -12.06 0.17
CA GLY A 73 -7.29 -12.49 1.49
C GLY A 73 -8.23 -12.12 2.65
N LEU A 74 -9.54 -12.03 2.38
CA LEU A 74 -10.54 -11.66 3.39
C LEU A 74 -10.67 -12.72 4.48
N SER A 75 -10.44 -12.31 5.73
CA SER A 75 -10.69 -13.14 6.93
C SER A 75 -12.16 -13.53 7.02
N VAL A 76 -12.41 -14.77 7.46
CA VAL A 76 -13.77 -15.33 7.58
C VAL A 76 -14.47 -14.79 8.84
N GLY A 77 -13.70 -14.33 9.82
CA GLY A 77 -14.19 -13.86 11.11
C GLY A 77 -14.78 -12.44 11.11
N GLY A 78 -15.84 -12.18 10.33
CA GLY A 78 -16.86 -11.14 10.56
C GLY A 78 -16.46 -9.65 10.80
N LYS A 79 -15.17 -9.32 10.93
CA LYS A 79 -14.66 -7.95 11.10
C LYS A 79 -14.69 -7.18 9.78
N ASN A 80 -14.74 -7.88 8.65
CA ASN A 80 -14.93 -7.31 7.31
C ASN A 80 -16.30 -7.75 6.79
N GLN A 81 -17.28 -6.83 6.82
CA GLN A 81 -18.62 -7.12 6.33
C GLN A 81 -18.60 -7.25 4.81
N LYS A 82 -19.19 -8.34 4.30
CA LYS A 82 -19.09 -8.75 2.89
C LYS A 82 -20.05 -8.03 1.93
N ASP A 83 -20.93 -7.17 2.42
CA ASP A 83 -21.99 -6.55 1.62
C ASP A 83 -21.80 -5.03 1.52
N MET A 84 -21.83 -4.48 0.30
CA MET A 84 -21.89 -3.04 0.06
C MET A 84 -22.93 -2.36 0.92
N ALA A 85 -24.11 -2.98 1.12
CA ALA A 85 -25.24 -2.43 1.87
C ALA A 85 -24.88 -2.07 3.32
N SER A 86 -23.83 -2.66 3.89
CA SER A 86 -23.39 -2.34 5.24
C SER A 86 -22.49 -1.09 5.31
N TYR A 87 -21.83 -0.72 4.21
CA TYR A 87 -20.99 0.47 4.09
C TYR A 87 -21.78 1.72 3.67
N ARG A 88 -22.69 2.19 4.55
CA ARG A 88 -23.62 3.31 4.27
C ARG A 88 -22.96 4.58 3.71
N PHE A 89 -21.73 4.89 4.14
CA PHE A 89 -20.98 6.03 3.60
C PHE A 89 -20.46 5.73 2.19
N TRP A 90 -19.68 4.66 2.03
CA TRP A 90 -19.00 4.33 0.77
C TRP A 90 -19.96 4.05 -0.39
N GLN A 91 -21.17 3.56 -0.13
CA GLN A 91 -22.22 3.42 -1.16
C GLN A 91 -22.56 4.73 -1.89
N THR A 92 -22.34 5.88 -1.23
CA THR A 92 -22.64 7.21 -1.81
C THR A 92 -21.42 7.85 -2.48
N GLN A 93 -20.25 7.20 -2.38
CA GLN A 93 -19.00 7.72 -2.88
C GLN A 93 -18.72 7.20 -4.30
N PRO A 94 -17.96 7.93 -5.13
CA PRO A 94 -17.54 7.49 -6.45
C PRO A 94 -16.41 6.45 -6.33
N VAL A 95 -16.73 5.27 -5.83
CA VAL A 95 -15.81 4.13 -5.73
C VAL A 95 -16.48 2.90 -6.37
N PRO A 96 -15.70 1.95 -6.92
CA PRO A 96 -16.26 0.70 -7.42
C PRO A 96 -17.00 -0.06 -6.32
N ARG A 97 -18.06 -0.77 -6.71
CA ARG A 97 -18.80 -1.66 -5.79
C ARG A 97 -18.22 -3.07 -5.86
N PHE A 98 -18.39 -3.86 -4.80
CA PHE A 98 -17.91 -5.26 -4.78
C PHE A 98 -18.55 -6.14 -5.87
N ASP A 99 -19.79 -5.85 -6.25
CA ASP A 99 -20.58 -6.57 -7.25
C ASP A 99 -20.39 -6.05 -8.68
N GLU A 100 -19.60 -4.99 -8.87
CA GLU A 100 -19.37 -4.41 -10.18
C GLU A 100 -18.38 -5.26 -10.99
N ALA A 101 -18.81 -5.71 -12.19
CA ALA A 101 -17.94 -6.43 -13.11
C ALA A 101 -16.75 -5.55 -13.53
N SER A 102 -15.54 -6.12 -13.47
CA SER A 102 -14.31 -5.44 -13.86
C SER A 102 -14.29 -5.18 -15.37
N ASN A 103 -14.74 -4.01 -15.81
CA ASN A 103 -14.63 -3.60 -17.20
C ASN A 103 -13.21 -3.11 -17.49
N ALA A 104 -12.64 -3.53 -18.63
CA ALA A 104 -11.24 -3.25 -19.00
C ALA A 104 -10.96 -1.77 -19.31
N SER A 105 -11.98 -0.97 -19.64
CA SER A 105 -11.84 0.47 -19.85
C SER A 105 -11.81 1.20 -18.50
N GLY A 106 -10.61 1.58 -18.04
CA GLY A 106 -10.44 2.43 -16.87
C GLY A 106 -10.89 3.87 -17.11
N GLY A 107 -11.14 4.61 -16.03
CA GLY A 107 -11.47 6.04 -16.11
C GLY A 107 -12.25 6.59 -14.90
N PRO A 108 -12.57 7.89 -14.90
CA PRO A 108 -13.33 8.53 -13.82
C PRO A 108 -14.73 7.93 -13.64
N ILE A 109 -15.15 7.73 -12.39
CA ILE A 109 -16.49 7.19 -12.07
C ILE A 109 -17.56 8.29 -12.16
N LYS A 110 -17.21 9.50 -11.72
CA LYS A 110 -18.07 10.67 -11.71
C LYS A 110 -17.33 11.87 -12.29
N MET A 111 -17.95 12.52 -13.26
CA MET A 111 -17.52 13.83 -13.75
C MET A 111 -17.93 14.90 -12.74
N ILE A 112 -16.96 15.68 -12.27
CA ILE A 112 -17.17 16.74 -11.29
C ILE A 112 -17.23 18.08 -12.02
N ASP A 113 -18.34 18.79 -11.83
CA ASP A 113 -18.51 20.15 -12.30
C ASP A 113 -17.89 21.11 -11.26
N PRO A 114 -16.78 21.80 -11.58
CA PRO A 114 -16.06 22.63 -10.61
C PRO A 114 -16.92 23.78 -10.07
N GLU A 115 -17.87 24.28 -10.86
CA GLU A 115 -18.73 25.40 -10.47
C GLU A 115 -19.78 25.00 -9.42
N LYS A 116 -20.12 23.71 -9.37
CA LYS A 116 -21.08 23.15 -8.40
C LYS A 116 -20.44 22.69 -7.09
N VAL A 117 -19.12 22.75 -6.98
CA VAL A 117 -18.42 22.41 -5.74
C VAL A 117 -18.65 23.51 -4.71
N SER A 118 -19.15 23.16 -3.53
CA SER A 118 -19.37 24.14 -2.45
C SER A 118 -18.06 24.84 -2.08
N LYS A 119 -18.09 26.18 -2.05
CA LYS A 119 -16.95 27.02 -1.63
C LYS A 119 -16.78 27.04 -0.12
N GLU A 120 -17.88 26.85 0.62
CA GLU A 120 -17.89 26.78 2.08
C GLU A 120 -17.85 25.33 2.58
N PRO A 121 -17.20 25.07 3.73
CA PRO A 121 -17.19 23.75 4.35
C PRO A 121 -18.54 23.41 4.97
N ASP A 122 -18.85 22.11 5.05
CA ASP A 122 -20.03 21.64 5.78
C ASP A 122 -19.92 22.00 7.28
N GLN A 123 -21.04 22.37 7.90
CA GLN A 123 -21.06 22.72 9.32
C GLN A 123 -20.76 21.49 10.20
N LEU A 124 -19.82 21.63 11.12
CA LEU A 124 -19.56 20.63 12.16
C LEU A 124 -20.61 20.70 13.27
N ILE A 125 -20.75 19.62 14.02
CA ILE A 125 -21.56 19.62 15.24
C ILE A 125 -21.02 20.66 16.24
N GLU A 126 -21.92 21.28 17.00
CA GLU A 126 -21.59 22.30 17.99
C GLU A 126 -20.44 21.85 18.92
N GLY A 127 -19.51 22.77 19.18
CA GLY A 127 -18.32 22.52 20.00
C GLY A 127 -17.10 22.04 19.22
N PHE A 128 -17.19 21.92 17.89
CA PHE A 128 -16.07 21.66 17.00
C PHE A 128 -15.99 22.69 15.87
N GLU A 129 -14.78 22.92 15.38
CA GLU A 129 -14.50 23.83 14.27
C GLU A 129 -13.44 23.24 13.34
N TRP A 130 -13.55 23.57 12.06
CA TRP A 130 -12.54 23.23 11.08
C TRP A 130 -11.27 24.04 11.32
N THR A 131 -10.13 23.41 11.09
CA THR A 131 -8.83 24.09 11.05
C THR A 131 -8.05 23.59 9.84
N THR A 132 -7.16 24.43 9.33
CA THR A 132 -6.24 24.12 8.24
C THR A 132 -4.85 24.19 8.83
N LEU A 133 -4.14 23.06 8.84
CA LEU A 133 -2.85 22.94 9.51
C LEU A 133 -1.74 23.43 8.59
N ASP A 134 -1.00 24.44 9.03
CA ASP A 134 0.22 24.92 8.39
C ASP A 134 1.44 24.25 9.04
N LEU A 135 2.00 23.25 8.37
CA LEU A 135 3.12 22.47 8.91
C LEU A 135 4.47 23.20 8.82
N THR A 136 4.50 24.41 8.25
CA THR A 136 5.64 25.32 8.42
C THR A 136 5.68 25.93 9.83
N ASN A 137 4.54 25.91 10.55
CA ASN A 137 4.46 26.30 11.95
C ASN A 137 4.75 25.09 12.85
N GLU A 138 5.85 25.18 13.62
CA GLU A 138 6.29 24.13 14.54
C GLU A 138 5.24 23.75 15.58
N THR A 139 4.39 24.70 16.01
CA THR A 139 3.32 24.43 16.99
C THR A 139 2.24 23.55 16.37
N GLU A 140 1.82 23.83 15.14
CA GLU A 140 0.77 23.03 14.48
C GLU A 140 1.29 21.66 14.07
N LEU A 141 2.57 21.58 13.68
CA LEU A 141 3.26 20.30 13.46
C LEU A 141 3.33 19.47 14.75
N GLN A 142 3.66 20.10 15.89
CA GLN A 142 3.63 19.44 17.20
C GLN A 142 2.24 18.93 17.56
N GLU A 143 1.19 19.70 17.30
CA GLU A 143 -0.19 19.26 17.55
C GLU A 143 -0.61 18.05 16.71
N LEU A 144 -0.26 18.05 15.41
CA LEU A 144 -0.49 16.90 14.55
C LEU A 144 0.30 15.68 15.04
N TRP A 145 1.56 15.88 15.41
CA TRP A 145 2.42 14.85 15.96
C TRP A 145 1.83 14.26 17.26
N ASP A 146 1.35 15.09 18.18
CA ASP A 146 0.70 14.64 19.42
C ASP A 146 -0.55 13.81 19.12
N LEU A 147 -1.42 14.30 18.23
CA LEU A 147 -2.63 13.58 17.84
C LEU A 147 -2.29 12.19 17.30
N LEU A 148 -1.31 12.09 16.40
CA LEU A 148 -0.91 10.81 15.81
C LEU A 148 -0.23 9.90 16.85
N THR A 149 0.69 10.43 17.64
CA THR A 149 1.44 9.67 18.65
C THR A 149 0.54 9.03 19.71
N TYR A 150 -0.59 9.65 20.05
CA TYR A 150 -1.49 9.14 21.09
C TYR A 150 -2.74 8.44 20.56
N HIS A 151 -3.09 8.64 19.29
CA HIS A 151 -4.38 8.17 18.74
C HIS A 151 -4.30 7.54 17.36
N TYR A 152 -3.13 7.39 16.75
CA TYR A 152 -2.98 6.70 15.48
C TYR A 152 -2.85 5.18 15.66
N VAL A 153 -2.74 4.46 14.53
CA VAL A 153 -2.76 2.99 14.39
C VAL A 153 -2.02 2.29 15.53
N GLU A 154 -2.72 1.33 16.15
CA GLU A 154 -2.20 0.41 17.17
C GLU A 154 -2.35 -1.00 16.61
N ASP A 155 -1.42 -1.89 16.94
CA ASP A 155 -1.61 -3.31 16.68
C ASP A 155 -2.79 -3.86 17.50
N ASP A 156 -3.36 -4.98 17.07
CA ASP A 156 -4.54 -5.59 17.69
C ASP A 156 -4.33 -5.93 19.18
N ASN A 157 -3.07 -6.08 19.61
CA ASN A 157 -2.67 -6.38 20.98
C ASN A 157 -2.19 -5.15 21.77
N ALA A 158 -2.17 -3.95 21.15
CA ALA A 158 -1.65 -2.71 21.71
C ALA A 158 -0.23 -2.81 22.31
N MET A 159 0.63 -3.66 21.73
CA MET A 159 2.05 -3.80 22.10
C MET A 159 2.92 -2.76 21.40
N PHE A 160 2.54 -2.34 20.19
CA PHE A 160 3.30 -1.44 19.33
C PHE A 160 2.41 -0.32 18.78
N ARG A 161 2.95 0.89 18.78
CA ARG A 161 2.31 2.04 18.13
C ARG A 161 3.29 2.72 17.19
N PHE A 162 2.85 3.05 15.98
CA PHE A 162 3.68 3.84 15.07
C PHE A 162 4.09 5.16 15.71
N ARG A 163 5.37 5.48 15.59
CA ARG A 163 5.98 6.70 16.09
C ARG A 163 6.50 7.48 14.89
N TYR A 164 5.60 8.18 14.22
CA TYR A 164 6.00 9.19 13.23
C TYR A 164 6.77 10.29 13.94
N SER A 165 7.99 10.60 13.50
CA SER A 165 8.70 11.77 14.01
C SER A 165 8.23 13.04 13.31
N GLN A 166 8.53 14.21 13.90
CA GLN A 166 8.23 15.48 13.24
C GLN A 166 8.96 15.62 11.91
N SER A 167 10.23 15.16 11.84
CA SER A 167 10.98 15.08 10.58
C SER A 167 10.24 14.23 9.54
N PHE A 168 9.69 13.08 9.94
CA PHE A 168 8.92 12.22 9.04
C PHE A 168 7.66 12.93 8.54
N LEU A 169 6.87 13.53 9.43
CA LEU A 169 5.63 14.21 9.04
C LEU A 169 5.91 15.39 8.10
N HIS A 170 6.96 16.16 8.39
CA HIS A 170 7.40 17.24 7.49
C HIS A 170 7.85 16.69 6.14
N TRP A 171 8.62 15.61 6.10
CA TRP A 171 9.04 14.96 4.85
C TRP A 171 7.84 14.43 4.05
N ALA A 172 6.89 13.77 4.71
CA ALA A 172 5.72 13.15 4.08
C ALA A 172 4.66 14.18 3.59
N LEU A 173 4.44 15.26 4.35
CA LEU A 173 3.33 16.19 4.10
C LEU A 173 3.73 17.48 3.37
N MET A 174 5.04 17.70 3.16
CA MET A 174 5.54 18.89 2.47
C MET A 174 6.25 18.54 1.16
N SER A 175 5.71 17.58 0.42
CA SER A 175 6.18 17.21 -0.92
C SER A 175 5.97 18.34 -1.93
N PRO A 176 6.72 18.36 -3.06
CA PRO A 176 6.56 19.39 -4.07
C PRO A 176 5.10 19.60 -4.50
N GLY A 177 4.65 20.86 -4.46
CA GLY A 177 3.27 21.23 -4.78
C GLY A 177 2.27 21.12 -3.61
N TRP A 178 2.70 20.70 -2.41
CA TRP A 178 1.85 20.63 -1.22
C TRP A 178 1.09 21.93 -0.97
N ARG A 179 -0.08 21.79 -0.34
CA ARG A 179 -0.96 22.90 0.01
C ARG A 179 -1.50 22.69 1.40
N LYS A 180 -1.38 23.70 2.27
CA LYS A 180 -1.92 23.64 3.64
C LYS A 180 -3.41 23.31 3.65
N GLU A 181 -4.15 23.72 2.62
CA GLU A 181 -5.58 23.44 2.47
C GLU A 181 -5.89 21.93 2.53
N TRP A 182 -4.95 21.07 2.11
CA TRP A 182 -5.11 19.62 2.17
C TRP A 182 -4.73 19.00 3.52
N HIS A 183 -4.26 19.79 4.48
CA HIS A 183 -4.00 19.34 5.85
C HIS A 183 -5.18 19.75 6.73
N VAL A 184 -6.24 18.95 6.69
CA VAL A 184 -7.51 19.26 7.34
C VAL A 184 -7.46 18.78 8.79
N GLY A 185 -7.79 19.66 9.72
CA GLY A 185 -7.95 19.34 11.13
C GLY A 185 -9.32 19.72 11.67
N VAL A 186 -9.67 19.15 12.82
CA VAL A 186 -10.82 19.54 13.64
C VAL A 186 -10.34 19.87 15.04
N ARG A 187 -10.69 21.06 15.53
CA ARG A 187 -10.40 21.50 16.91
C ARG A 187 -11.69 21.53 17.72
N ALA A 188 -11.56 21.27 19.02
CA ALA A 188 -12.65 21.54 19.96
C ALA A 188 -12.70 23.04 20.26
N THR A 189 -13.86 23.69 20.07
CA THR A 189 -13.98 25.16 20.12
C THR A 189 -13.56 25.76 21.46
N LYS A 190 -13.86 25.07 22.58
CA LYS A 190 -13.56 25.58 23.94
C LYS A 190 -12.08 25.43 24.33
N SER A 191 -11.47 24.28 24.05
CA SER A 191 -10.09 23.99 24.46
C SER A 191 -9.06 24.26 23.37
N ARG A 192 -9.51 24.51 22.13
CA ARG A 192 -8.71 24.65 20.91
C ARG A 192 -7.84 23.44 20.56
N LYS A 193 -7.98 22.33 21.30
CA LYS A 193 -7.19 21.10 21.09
C LYS A 193 -7.55 20.45 19.75
N LEU A 194 -6.55 20.05 18.98
CA LEU A 194 -6.72 19.21 17.79
C LEU A 194 -7.24 17.81 18.18
N VAL A 195 -8.35 17.40 17.59
CA VAL A 195 -9.03 16.13 17.92
C VAL A 195 -9.23 15.19 16.73
N ALA A 196 -9.04 15.69 15.50
CA ALA A 196 -9.00 14.85 14.32
C ALA A 196 -8.18 15.52 13.21
N SER A 197 -7.62 14.70 12.32
CA SER A 197 -6.88 15.12 11.13
C SER A 197 -7.16 14.21 9.95
N ILE A 198 -7.03 14.74 8.74
CA ILE A 198 -6.87 14.00 7.49
C ILE A 198 -5.97 14.85 6.58
N CYS A 199 -4.94 14.23 6.00
CA CYS A 199 -3.97 14.96 5.21
C CYS A 199 -3.93 14.44 3.77
N GLY A 200 -3.63 15.33 2.84
CA GLY A 200 -3.42 15.00 1.44
C GLY A 200 -2.20 15.72 0.88
N VAL A 201 -1.46 15.04 0.00
CA VAL A 201 -0.39 15.64 -0.80
C VAL A 201 -0.65 15.39 -2.29
N PRO A 202 -0.28 16.31 -3.18
CA PRO A 202 -0.48 16.09 -4.61
C PRO A 202 0.58 15.12 -5.11
N THR A 203 0.19 14.29 -6.07
CA THR A 203 1.15 13.53 -6.87
C THR A 203 0.55 13.17 -8.22
N GLU A 204 1.38 12.66 -9.12
CA GLU A 204 0.93 12.03 -10.36
C GLU A 204 1.19 10.53 -10.30
N ILE A 205 0.19 9.75 -10.68
CA ILE A 205 0.32 8.31 -10.85
C ILE A 205 -0.02 7.93 -12.29
N ARG A 206 0.50 6.81 -12.77
CA ARG A 206 0.05 6.13 -13.98
C ARG A 206 -0.76 4.92 -13.57
N VAL A 207 -1.92 4.74 -14.19
CA VAL A 207 -2.72 3.52 -14.09
C VAL A 207 -2.93 2.99 -15.50
N ARG A 208 -2.24 1.90 -15.86
CA ARG A 208 -2.24 1.30 -17.20
C ARG A 208 -1.96 2.36 -18.29
N ASP A 209 -0.82 3.02 -18.13
CA ASP A 209 -0.30 4.12 -18.97
C ASP A 209 -1.10 5.44 -18.95
N GLN A 210 -2.25 5.48 -18.28
CA GLN A 210 -3.00 6.74 -18.11
C GLN A 210 -2.43 7.53 -16.94
N LYS A 211 -1.85 8.70 -17.22
CA LYS A 211 -1.40 9.66 -16.20
C LYS A 211 -2.60 10.33 -15.53
N LEU A 212 -2.61 10.32 -14.20
CA LEU A 212 -3.64 10.88 -13.36
C LEU A 212 -2.99 11.79 -12.32
N LYS A 213 -3.46 13.04 -12.25
CA LYS A 213 -3.17 13.90 -11.12
C LYS A 213 -4.08 13.49 -9.97
N VAL A 214 -3.49 13.08 -8.86
CA VAL A 214 -4.22 12.57 -7.69
C VAL A 214 -3.77 13.29 -6.43
N THR A 215 -4.63 13.27 -5.42
CA THR A 215 -4.19 13.54 -4.05
C THR A 215 -3.90 12.21 -3.35
N GLU A 216 -2.70 12.03 -2.84
CA GLU A 216 -2.38 10.92 -1.94
C GLU A 216 -2.93 11.25 -0.55
N ILE A 217 -3.92 10.48 -0.09
CA ILE A 217 -4.57 10.70 1.21
C ILE A 217 -3.96 9.79 2.26
N ASN A 218 -3.48 10.38 3.34
CA ASN A 218 -2.87 9.67 4.46
C ASN A 218 -3.16 10.38 5.81
N PHE A 219 -2.70 9.81 6.92
CA PHE A 219 -2.79 10.41 8.27
C PHE A 219 -4.21 10.77 8.75
N LEU A 220 -5.22 10.00 8.31
CA LEU A 220 -6.56 10.06 8.89
C LEU A 220 -6.52 9.58 10.34
N CYS A 221 -6.67 10.51 11.28
CA CYS A 221 -6.64 10.22 12.71
C CYS A 221 -7.84 10.85 13.42
N ILE A 222 -8.44 10.10 14.34
CA ILE A 222 -9.48 10.60 15.23
C ILE A 222 -9.11 10.23 16.65
N HIS A 223 -9.13 11.23 17.53
CA HIS A 223 -8.93 11.06 18.95
C HIS A 223 -9.83 9.94 19.49
N LYS A 224 -9.26 9.00 20.27
CA LYS A 224 -9.94 7.75 20.69
C LYS A 224 -11.35 7.96 21.26
N LYS A 225 -11.54 9.00 22.09
CA LYS A 225 -12.83 9.36 22.71
C LYS A 225 -13.94 9.76 21.71
N LEU A 226 -13.60 10.11 20.48
CA LEU A 226 -14.53 10.55 19.43
C LEU A 226 -14.73 9.48 18.34
N ARG A 227 -14.11 8.30 18.48
CA ARG A 227 -14.30 7.19 17.55
C ARG A 227 -15.73 6.66 17.61
N SER A 228 -16.18 6.02 16.53
CA SER A 228 -17.55 5.49 16.37
C SER A 228 -18.66 6.56 16.39
N LYS A 229 -18.31 7.84 16.23
CA LYS A 229 -19.27 8.97 16.10
C LYS A 229 -19.46 9.46 14.66
N ARG A 230 -19.03 8.67 13.67
CA ARG A 230 -19.14 8.97 12.22
C ARG A 230 -18.46 10.28 11.78
N LEU A 231 -17.38 10.68 12.47
CA LEU A 231 -16.58 11.85 12.08
C LEU A 231 -15.71 11.58 10.82
N THR A 232 -15.27 10.34 10.60
CA THR A 232 -14.48 9.96 9.41
C THR A 232 -15.17 10.33 8.08
N PRO A 233 -16.45 9.96 7.82
CA PRO A 233 -17.19 10.44 6.65
C PRO A 233 -17.15 11.95 6.44
N VAL A 234 -17.23 12.73 7.52
CA VAL A 234 -17.25 14.21 7.46
C VAL A 234 -15.87 14.73 7.04
N LEU A 235 -14.79 14.18 7.61
CA LEU A 235 -13.42 14.47 7.22
C LEU A 235 -13.15 14.14 5.75
N ILE A 236 -13.58 12.97 5.28
CA ILE A 236 -13.39 12.53 3.89
C ILE A 236 -14.14 13.47 2.93
N LYS A 237 -15.38 13.85 3.25
CA LYS A 237 -16.14 14.81 2.44
C LYS A 237 -15.44 16.17 2.35
N GLU A 238 -14.93 16.68 3.46
CA GLU A 238 -14.26 17.98 3.49
C GLU A 238 -12.95 17.97 2.71
N ILE A 239 -12.06 16.98 2.90
CA ILE A 239 -10.82 16.90 2.11
C ILE A 239 -11.12 16.73 0.62
N THR A 240 -12.17 15.96 0.27
CA THR A 240 -12.62 15.79 -1.12
C THR A 240 -13.06 17.13 -1.71
N ARG A 241 -13.88 17.90 -1.00
CA ARG A 241 -14.32 19.24 -1.41
C ARG A 241 -13.12 20.17 -1.65
N ARG A 242 -12.14 20.18 -0.74
CA ARG A 242 -10.92 20.99 -0.89
C ARG A 242 -10.05 20.55 -2.08
N CYS A 243 -9.96 19.25 -2.35
CA CYS A 243 -9.27 18.75 -3.55
C CYS A 243 -9.98 19.21 -4.83
N TYR A 244 -11.30 19.08 -4.89
CA TYR A 244 -12.11 19.49 -6.03
C TYR A 244 -12.00 20.99 -6.34
N LEU A 245 -11.99 21.84 -5.30
CA LEU A 245 -11.78 23.29 -5.44
C LEU A 245 -10.40 23.63 -6.02
N ASN A 246 -9.42 22.73 -5.90
CA ASN A 246 -8.07 22.90 -6.43
C ASN A 246 -7.83 22.11 -7.73
N GLY A 247 -8.90 21.61 -8.37
CA GLY A 247 -8.82 20.97 -9.68
C GLY A 247 -8.29 19.53 -9.67
N ILE A 248 -8.25 18.85 -8.52
CA ILE A 248 -7.86 17.44 -8.42
C ILE A 248 -9.09 16.62 -8.04
N TYR A 249 -9.48 15.67 -8.89
CA TYR A 249 -10.76 14.95 -8.78
C TYR A 249 -10.61 13.47 -8.45
N GLN A 250 -9.38 12.98 -8.33
CA GLN A 250 -9.04 11.60 -8.00
C GLN A 250 -8.09 11.59 -6.80
N ALA A 251 -8.08 10.48 -6.07
CA ALA A 251 -7.16 10.28 -4.96
C ALA A 251 -6.68 8.83 -4.93
N ILE A 252 -5.49 8.62 -4.36
CA ILE A 252 -5.00 7.29 -3.98
C ILE A 252 -4.93 7.22 -2.46
N TYR A 253 -5.34 6.10 -1.89
CA TYR A 253 -5.25 5.87 -0.46
C TYR A 253 -5.09 4.38 -0.18
N THR A 254 -4.52 4.08 0.98
CA THR A 254 -4.37 2.71 1.47
C THR A 254 -5.03 2.51 2.82
N ALA A 255 -5.47 1.29 3.09
CA ALA A 255 -5.98 0.92 4.40
C ALA A 255 -5.64 -0.55 4.70
N GLY A 256 -5.40 -0.85 5.98
CA GLY A 256 -5.28 -2.24 6.45
C GLY A 256 -6.63 -2.94 6.63
N VAL A 257 -7.74 -2.18 6.66
CA VAL A 257 -9.10 -2.71 6.64
C VAL A 257 -9.63 -2.76 5.21
N VAL A 258 -10.55 -3.68 4.95
CA VAL A 258 -11.16 -3.80 3.64
C VAL A 258 -12.32 -2.82 3.51
N LEU A 259 -12.26 -2.02 2.45
CA LEU A 259 -13.28 -1.09 2.02
C LEU A 259 -13.74 -1.47 0.61
N PRO A 260 -14.92 -1.02 0.17
CA PRO A 260 -15.31 -1.22 -1.21
C PRO A 260 -14.64 -0.23 -2.18
N THR A 261 -13.96 -0.66 -3.24
CA THR A 261 -13.39 -1.99 -3.49
C THR A 261 -11.91 -1.80 -3.80
N PRO A 262 -11.00 -2.60 -3.21
CA PRO A 262 -9.57 -2.41 -3.42
C PRO A 262 -9.21 -2.69 -4.88
N VAL A 263 -8.33 -1.86 -5.43
CA VAL A 263 -7.71 -2.05 -6.74
C VAL A 263 -6.61 -3.11 -6.65
N SER A 264 -5.92 -3.20 -5.51
CA SER A 264 -4.92 -4.23 -5.24
C SER A 264 -4.79 -4.49 -3.74
N SER A 265 -4.23 -5.65 -3.39
CA SER A 265 -3.92 -6.03 -2.01
C SER A 265 -2.51 -6.59 -1.97
N CYS A 266 -1.66 -6.02 -1.11
CA CYS A 266 -0.30 -6.47 -0.87
C CYS A 266 -0.15 -6.93 0.58
N ARG A 267 0.80 -7.84 0.84
CA ARG A 267 1.05 -8.37 2.18
C ARG A 267 2.36 -7.83 2.74
N TYR A 268 2.39 -7.48 4.02
CA TYR A 268 3.62 -7.11 4.71
C TYR A 268 4.50 -8.32 5.00
N TYR A 269 5.80 -8.10 4.90
CA TYR A 269 6.87 -9.05 5.15
C TYR A 269 7.95 -8.39 6.00
N HIS A 270 8.54 -9.16 6.90
CA HIS A 270 9.48 -8.66 7.91
C HIS A 270 10.77 -9.47 7.89
N ARG A 271 11.91 -8.79 7.81
CA ARG A 271 13.25 -9.37 7.92
C ARG A 271 13.91 -8.92 9.23
N PRO A 272 14.06 -9.82 10.22
CA PRO A 272 14.73 -9.50 11.48
C PRO A 272 16.21 -9.11 11.29
N LEU A 273 16.60 -7.90 11.70
CA LEU A 273 18.00 -7.47 11.71
C LEU A 273 18.65 -7.67 13.10
N ASP A 274 17.89 -7.40 14.15
CA ASP A 274 18.16 -7.79 15.54
C ASP A 274 17.04 -8.71 16.08
N TRP A 275 17.14 -9.99 15.74
CA TRP A 275 16.15 -10.97 16.14
C TRP A 275 16.00 -11.10 17.67
N LEU A 276 17.09 -10.92 18.43
CA LEU A 276 17.03 -11.07 19.89
C LEU A 276 16.18 -9.95 20.50
N LYS A 277 16.42 -8.70 20.11
CA LYS A 277 15.59 -7.57 20.54
C LYS A 277 14.14 -7.76 20.14
N LEU A 278 13.87 -8.14 18.88
CA LEU A 278 12.50 -8.37 18.39
C LEU A 278 11.79 -9.50 19.15
N TYR A 279 12.50 -10.54 19.55
CA TYR A 279 11.96 -11.60 20.41
C TYR A 279 11.67 -11.08 21.83
N GLU A 280 12.60 -10.33 22.43
CA GLU A 280 12.43 -9.77 23.79
C GLU A 280 11.19 -8.87 23.89
N VAL A 281 10.90 -8.07 22.87
CA VAL A 281 9.72 -7.17 22.85
C VAL A 281 8.44 -7.84 22.34
N GLY A 282 8.47 -9.12 21.99
CA GLY A 282 7.29 -9.86 21.51
C GLY A 282 6.92 -9.63 20.04
N PHE A 283 7.77 -8.95 19.26
CA PHE A 283 7.55 -8.72 17.83
C PHE A 283 7.78 -10.00 17.00
N SER A 284 8.78 -10.80 17.36
CA SER A 284 9.11 -12.05 16.66
C SER A 284 8.90 -13.27 17.55
N PRO A 285 8.12 -14.28 17.12
CA PRO A 285 7.99 -15.52 17.89
C PRO A 285 9.25 -16.37 17.80
N LEU A 286 9.47 -17.24 18.79
CA LEU A 286 10.44 -18.33 18.70
C LEU A 286 9.78 -19.57 18.06
N PRO A 287 10.21 -20.02 16.87
CA PRO A 287 9.63 -21.18 16.23
C PRO A 287 9.81 -22.45 17.06
N HIS A 288 8.80 -23.33 17.06
CA HIS A 288 8.86 -24.62 17.74
C HIS A 288 10.08 -25.44 17.28
N GLY A 289 10.82 -26.03 18.23
CA GLY A 289 12.06 -26.77 17.94
C GLY A 289 13.27 -25.91 17.55
N SER A 290 13.21 -24.59 17.78
CA SER A 290 14.36 -23.68 17.62
C SER A 290 14.88 -23.17 18.96
N THR A 291 16.10 -22.62 18.95
CA THR A 291 16.70 -21.91 20.08
C THR A 291 16.97 -20.45 19.72
N LYS A 292 17.18 -19.58 20.71
CA LYS A 292 17.57 -18.17 20.49
C LYS A 292 18.85 -18.07 19.66
N ALA A 293 19.87 -18.86 20.01
CA ALA A 293 21.14 -18.90 19.27
C ALA A 293 20.94 -19.28 17.80
N ARG A 294 20.10 -20.31 17.51
CA ARG A 294 19.80 -20.72 16.14
C ARG A 294 19.14 -19.61 15.33
N GLN A 295 18.23 -18.83 15.94
CA GLN A 295 17.57 -17.73 15.24
C GLN A 295 18.51 -16.53 15.03
N ILE A 296 19.38 -16.22 15.98
CA ILE A 296 20.42 -15.20 15.80
C ILE A 296 21.34 -15.57 14.63
N THR A 297 21.83 -16.81 14.59
CA THR A 297 22.67 -17.31 13.49
C THR A 297 21.91 -17.33 12.16
N LYS A 298 20.65 -17.78 12.14
CA LYS A 298 19.82 -17.82 10.92
C LYS A 298 19.66 -16.43 10.30
N ASN A 299 19.48 -15.40 11.12
CA ASN A 299 19.21 -14.03 10.68
C ASN A 299 20.48 -13.19 10.52
N HIS A 300 21.66 -13.73 10.84
CA HIS A 300 22.93 -13.04 10.68
C HIS A 300 23.13 -12.51 9.26
N LEU A 301 23.74 -11.33 9.17
CA LEU A 301 24.08 -10.63 7.93
C LEU A 301 25.57 -10.29 7.95
N PRO A 302 26.26 -10.31 6.80
CA PRO A 302 27.64 -9.85 6.68
C PRO A 302 27.84 -8.41 7.17
N SER A 303 29.09 -8.05 7.49
CA SER A 303 29.47 -6.69 7.87
C SER A 303 29.70 -5.75 6.68
N THR A 304 29.97 -6.29 5.49
CA THR A 304 30.28 -5.53 4.28
C THR A 304 29.31 -5.88 3.16
N THR A 305 28.95 -4.88 2.37
CA THR A 305 28.15 -5.04 1.16
C THR A 305 28.97 -5.71 0.07
N SER A 306 28.31 -6.38 -0.87
CA SER A 306 28.97 -7.18 -1.91
C SER A 306 29.01 -6.48 -3.27
N THR A 307 28.14 -5.49 -3.51
CA THR A 307 28.05 -4.79 -4.80
C THR A 307 29.16 -3.75 -4.96
N PRO A 308 30.07 -3.89 -5.95
CA PRO A 308 31.06 -2.87 -6.26
C PRO A 308 30.39 -1.57 -6.70
N GLY A 309 30.97 -0.42 -6.35
CA GLY A 309 30.42 0.89 -6.72
C GLY A 309 29.22 1.36 -5.89
N LEU A 310 28.76 0.56 -4.92
CA LEU A 310 27.68 0.95 -4.01
C LEU A 310 28.10 2.12 -3.12
N ARG A 311 27.35 3.22 -3.16
CA ARG A 311 27.56 4.41 -2.33
C ARG A 311 26.23 5.13 -2.02
N PRO A 312 26.19 6.02 -1.02
CA PRO A 312 25.04 6.89 -0.81
C PRO A 312 24.72 7.72 -2.06
N MET A 313 23.42 7.93 -2.29
CA MET A 313 22.91 8.84 -3.32
C MET A 313 23.15 10.29 -2.91
N GLY A 314 23.65 11.11 -3.83
CA GLY A 314 23.76 12.56 -3.66
C GLY A 314 22.94 13.34 -4.69
N THR A 315 22.93 14.67 -4.56
CA THR A 315 22.23 15.57 -5.48
C THR A 315 22.70 15.45 -6.93
N LYS A 316 23.97 15.09 -7.15
CA LYS A 316 24.55 14.85 -8.48
C LYS A 316 23.92 13.65 -9.22
N ASP A 317 23.30 12.73 -8.48
CA ASP A 317 22.76 11.49 -9.04
C ASP A 317 21.26 11.61 -9.42
N ILE A 318 20.61 12.73 -9.08
CA ILE A 318 19.16 12.93 -9.24
C ILE A 318 18.70 12.63 -10.66
N ASP A 319 19.38 13.17 -11.67
CA ASP A 319 18.95 13.02 -13.06
C ASP A 319 19.09 11.56 -13.55
N ALA A 320 20.17 10.88 -13.15
CA ALA A 320 20.40 9.48 -13.52
C ALA A 320 19.41 8.54 -12.80
N VAL A 321 19.14 8.78 -11.52
CA VAL A 321 18.15 8.01 -10.75
C VAL A 321 16.73 8.28 -11.26
N HIS A 322 16.40 9.52 -11.61
CA HIS A 322 15.09 9.87 -12.15
C HIS A 322 14.82 9.12 -13.46
N ASP A 323 15.76 9.11 -14.40
CA ASP A 323 15.64 8.37 -15.66
C ASP A 323 15.48 6.86 -15.42
N LEU A 324 16.38 6.27 -14.61
CA LEU A 324 16.36 4.84 -14.31
C LEU A 324 15.07 4.41 -13.61
N LEU A 325 14.64 5.16 -12.60
CA LEU A 325 13.44 4.85 -11.83
C LEU A 325 12.17 5.02 -12.67
N GLU A 326 12.08 6.07 -13.49
CA GLU A 326 10.95 6.28 -14.41
C GLU A 326 10.82 5.14 -15.42
N ARG A 327 11.94 4.69 -16.03
CA ARG A 327 11.94 3.53 -16.94
C ARG A 327 11.55 2.25 -16.22
N TYR A 328 12.08 2.02 -15.02
CA TYR A 328 11.82 0.82 -14.24
C TYR A 328 10.36 0.76 -13.79
N LEU A 329 9.82 1.89 -13.31
CA LEU A 329 8.45 1.97 -12.79
C LEU A 329 7.37 1.83 -13.86
N LYS A 330 7.64 2.20 -15.11
CA LYS A 330 6.73 1.99 -16.25
C LYS A 330 6.39 0.53 -16.52
N ARG A 331 7.16 -0.42 -15.97
CA ARG A 331 6.87 -1.86 -16.05
C ARG A 331 5.66 -2.26 -15.21
N PHE A 332 5.23 -1.41 -14.27
CA PHE A 332 4.13 -1.71 -13.34
C PHE A 332 2.80 -1.10 -13.78
N ASP A 333 1.71 -1.86 -13.63
CA ASP A 333 0.34 -1.42 -13.98
C ASP A 333 -0.11 -0.14 -13.25
N MET A 334 0.31 0.06 -12.00
CA MET A 334 0.07 1.30 -11.26
C MET A 334 1.37 1.82 -10.65
N ASN A 335 1.88 2.94 -11.12
CA ASN A 335 3.17 3.49 -10.69
C ASN A 335 3.13 5.01 -10.46
N GLN A 336 4.09 5.53 -9.72
CA GLN A 336 4.24 6.97 -9.52
C GLN A 336 4.96 7.60 -10.71
N ALA A 337 4.45 8.74 -11.17
CA ALA A 337 5.02 9.53 -12.26
C ALA A 337 5.86 10.67 -11.70
N PHE A 338 7.02 10.32 -11.15
CA PHE A 338 7.90 11.28 -10.50
C PHE A 338 8.35 12.40 -11.44
N THR A 339 8.35 13.60 -10.90
CA THR A 339 9.12 14.74 -11.37
C THR A 339 10.52 14.72 -10.77
N ARG A 340 11.45 15.46 -11.38
CA ARG A 340 12.81 15.62 -10.86
C ARG A 340 12.83 16.20 -9.43
N GLU A 341 11.96 17.16 -9.16
CA GLU A 341 11.81 17.81 -7.85
C GLU A 341 11.33 16.82 -6.78
N GLU A 342 10.40 15.93 -7.14
CA GLU A 342 9.96 14.86 -6.25
C GLU A 342 11.07 13.84 -5.97
N ILE A 343 11.90 13.48 -6.96
CA ILE A 343 13.08 12.61 -6.74
C ILE A 343 14.02 13.24 -5.70
N GLU A 344 14.31 14.54 -5.83
CA GLU A 344 15.14 15.25 -4.86
C GLU A 344 14.52 15.24 -3.46
N HIS A 345 13.24 15.55 -3.33
CA HIS A 345 12.55 15.62 -2.05
C HIS A 345 12.42 14.25 -1.37
N TRP A 346 12.05 13.22 -2.12
CA TRP A 346 11.74 11.90 -1.59
C TRP A 346 12.98 11.06 -1.33
N LEU A 347 14.01 11.16 -2.17
CA LEU A 347 15.10 10.18 -2.18
C LEU A 347 16.43 10.76 -1.70
N VAL A 348 16.63 12.09 -1.71
CA VAL A 348 17.89 12.68 -1.24
C VAL A 348 17.75 13.10 0.22
N HIS A 349 18.58 12.51 1.09
CA HIS A 349 18.72 13.02 2.45
C HIS A 349 19.44 14.37 2.42
N LYS A 350 18.81 15.40 2.99
CA LYS A 350 19.42 16.71 3.22
C LYS A 350 19.83 16.79 4.69
N ASP A 351 21.13 16.84 4.95
CA ASP A 351 21.66 17.05 6.30
C ASP A 351 21.11 18.38 6.85
N GLY A 352 20.55 18.34 8.05
CA GLY A 352 20.03 19.52 8.74
C GLY A 352 20.29 19.42 10.22
N GLU A 353 20.79 20.49 10.83
CA GLU A 353 21.06 20.51 12.27
C GLU A 353 19.81 20.13 13.07
N GLY A 354 19.95 19.12 13.93
CA GLY A 354 18.87 18.64 14.80
C GLY A 354 17.74 17.86 14.11
N LYS A 355 17.79 17.65 12.79
CA LYS A 355 16.76 16.87 12.07
C LYS A 355 17.14 15.40 12.00
N GLU A 356 16.21 14.54 12.43
CA GLU A 356 16.33 13.09 12.24
C GLU A 356 16.33 12.73 10.75
N GLN A 357 17.22 11.81 10.34
CA GLN A 357 17.21 11.24 9.00
C GLN A 357 15.99 10.34 8.81
N VAL A 358 15.23 10.58 7.73
CA VAL A 358 13.99 9.85 7.41
C VAL A 358 14.20 8.82 6.32
N VAL A 359 15.05 9.09 5.32
CA VAL A 359 15.28 8.25 4.15
C VAL A 359 16.75 7.94 3.95
N TRP A 360 17.05 6.71 3.52
CA TRP A 360 18.37 6.25 3.10
C TRP A 360 18.27 5.80 1.66
N SER A 361 19.14 6.34 0.83
CA SER A 361 19.16 6.08 -0.62
C SER A 361 20.58 5.78 -1.05
N TYR A 362 20.73 4.74 -1.86
CA TYR A 362 22.02 4.27 -2.36
C TYR A 362 21.94 4.06 -3.86
N VAL A 363 23.06 4.33 -4.52
CA VAL A 363 23.26 4.09 -5.95
C VAL A 363 24.46 3.17 -6.16
N VAL A 364 24.44 2.45 -7.27
CA VAL A 364 25.57 1.67 -7.77
C VAL A 364 26.13 2.40 -8.98
N GLU A 365 27.36 2.87 -8.86
CA GLU A 365 28.09 3.51 -9.95
C GLU A 365 29.05 2.50 -10.59
N ASP A 366 28.90 2.28 -11.89
CA ASP A 366 29.80 1.43 -12.65
C ASP A 366 31.23 1.98 -12.62
N PRO A 367 32.24 1.21 -12.15
CA PRO A 367 33.59 1.73 -11.94
C PRO A 367 34.33 2.20 -13.20
N GLU A 368 33.93 1.73 -14.38
CA GLU A 368 34.59 2.03 -15.65
C GLU A 368 33.90 3.19 -16.38
N THR A 369 32.57 3.15 -16.44
CA THR A 369 31.75 4.09 -17.21
C THR A 369 31.23 5.26 -16.36
N HIS A 370 31.34 5.17 -15.03
CA HIS A 370 30.78 6.13 -14.07
C HIS A 370 29.25 6.33 -14.17
N LYS A 371 28.55 5.41 -14.84
CA LYS A 371 27.09 5.46 -14.97
C LYS A 371 26.43 4.84 -13.75
N ILE A 372 25.30 5.40 -13.34
CA ILE A 372 24.45 4.79 -12.32
C ILE A 372 23.70 3.62 -12.96
N THR A 373 23.89 2.41 -12.44
CA THR A 373 23.28 1.18 -12.96
C THR A 373 22.13 0.69 -12.08
N ASP A 374 22.16 1.02 -10.79
CA ASP A 374 21.16 0.57 -9.82
C ASP A 374 20.95 1.62 -8.74
N PHE A 375 19.77 1.54 -8.14
CA PHE A 375 19.34 2.41 -7.06
C PHE A 375 18.44 1.61 -6.11
N PHE A 376 18.56 1.86 -4.80
CA PHE A 376 17.57 1.43 -3.82
C PHE A 376 17.46 2.40 -2.66
N SER A 377 16.30 2.41 -2.01
CA SER A 377 16.02 3.26 -0.86
C SER A 377 15.14 2.58 0.17
N PHE A 378 15.21 3.07 1.41
CA PHE A 378 14.32 2.71 2.51
C PHE A 378 14.14 3.89 3.46
N TYR A 379 13.02 3.92 4.19
CA TYR A 379 12.72 4.97 5.16
C TYR A 379 12.56 4.43 6.57
N ASN A 380 12.75 5.29 7.58
CA ASN A 380 12.56 4.98 8.99
C ASN A 380 11.11 5.25 9.40
N LEU A 381 10.47 4.25 10.02
CA LEU A 381 9.23 4.45 10.75
C LEU A 381 9.27 3.59 12.02
N PRO A 382 9.77 4.14 13.14
CA PRO A 382 9.90 3.38 14.37
C PRO A 382 8.53 3.12 15.00
N SER A 383 8.47 2.10 15.85
CA SER A 383 7.31 1.81 16.69
C SER A 383 7.69 1.94 18.16
N THR A 384 6.88 2.65 18.94
CA THR A 384 7.01 2.69 20.40
C THR A 384 6.64 1.33 20.97
N VAL A 385 7.49 0.79 21.85
CA VAL A 385 7.21 -0.42 22.62
C VAL A 385 6.50 -0.02 23.91
N ILE A 386 5.27 -0.48 24.07
CA ILE A 386 4.44 -0.12 25.22
C ILE A 386 4.85 -1.00 26.43
N GLN A 387 5.13 -0.37 27.57
CA GLN A 387 5.33 -1.03 28.88
C GLN A 387 6.49 -2.06 28.97
N HIS A 388 7.55 -1.95 28.16
CA HIS A 388 8.73 -2.83 28.26
C HIS A 388 9.88 -2.17 29.08
N PRO A 389 10.50 -2.88 30.05
CA PRO A 389 11.46 -2.28 30.98
C PRO A 389 12.80 -1.86 30.34
N LYS A 390 13.22 -2.55 29.26
CA LYS A 390 14.56 -2.38 28.64
C LYS A 390 14.54 -1.65 27.30
N HIS A 391 13.47 -1.79 26.52
CA HIS A 391 13.40 -1.36 25.13
C HIS A 391 12.22 -0.41 24.99
N LYS A 392 12.48 0.81 24.50
CA LYS A 392 11.46 1.84 24.36
C LYS A 392 10.88 1.90 22.94
N GLU A 393 11.63 1.40 21.97
CA GLU A 393 11.25 1.42 20.56
C GLU A 393 11.85 0.26 19.77
N VAL A 394 11.17 -0.08 18.68
CA VAL A 394 11.66 -0.89 17.57
C VAL A 394 11.86 0.04 16.38
N ARG A 395 13.10 0.18 15.92
CA ARG A 395 13.42 0.94 14.71
C ARG A 395 13.18 0.04 13.50
N ALA A 396 12.18 0.38 12.71
CA ALA A 396 11.82 -0.37 11.52
C ALA A 396 12.18 0.43 10.26
N ALA A 397 12.95 -0.21 9.37
CA ALA A 397 13.16 0.28 8.02
C ALA A 397 12.06 -0.26 7.11
N TYR A 398 11.56 0.55 6.18
CA TYR A 398 10.60 0.12 5.16
C TYR A 398 11.24 0.27 3.79
N LEU A 399 11.32 -0.83 3.04
CA LEU A 399 11.76 -0.80 1.64
C LEU A 399 10.88 0.18 0.86
N TYR A 400 11.52 1.12 0.17
CA TYR A 400 10.83 2.17 -0.56
C TYR A 400 10.94 1.94 -2.07
N TYR A 401 11.60 2.82 -2.81
CA TYR A 401 11.81 2.65 -4.24
C TYR A 401 13.18 2.06 -4.55
N TYR A 402 13.25 1.29 -5.63
CA TYR A 402 14.49 0.76 -6.20
C TYR A 402 14.33 0.59 -7.71
N ALA A 403 15.47 0.52 -8.41
CA ALA A 403 15.53 0.30 -9.86
C ALA A 403 16.89 -0.29 -10.25
N THR A 404 16.92 -1.03 -11.36
CA THR A 404 18.14 -1.66 -11.88
C THR A 404 18.10 -1.74 -13.41
N GLU A 405 19.22 -1.46 -14.06
CA GLU A 405 19.36 -1.62 -15.52
C GLU A 405 19.16 -3.06 -15.98
N THR A 406 19.44 -4.04 -15.10
CA THR A 406 19.26 -5.47 -15.40
C THR A 406 17.81 -5.80 -15.78
N ALA A 407 16.83 -5.00 -15.34
CA ALA A 407 15.43 -5.17 -15.67
C ALA A 407 15.12 -5.06 -17.17
N PHE A 408 15.99 -4.39 -17.95
CA PHE A 408 15.80 -4.16 -19.38
C PHE A 408 16.53 -5.17 -20.26
N THR A 409 17.21 -6.15 -19.67
CA THR A 409 17.88 -7.24 -20.41
C THR A 409 16.91 -8.29 -20.97
N GLY A 410 15.68 -8.33 -20.47
CA GLY A 410 14.70 -9.37 -20.79
C GLY A 410 14.93 -10.71 -20.09
N ASP A 411 15.99 -10.83 -19.27
CA ASP A 411 16.29 -12.04 -18.51
C ASP A 411 15.78 -11.92 -17.06
N LEU A 412 14.66 -12.61 -16.78
CA LEU A 412 14.07 -12.63 -15.45
C LEU A 412 14.99 -13.25 -14.40
N LYS A 413 15.82 -14.24 -14.78
CA LYS A 413 16.76 -14.88 -13.87
C LYS A 413 17.86 -13.89 -13.49
N ALA A 414 18.41 -13.16 -14.46
CA ALA A 414 19.38 -12.11 -14.20
C ALA A 414 18.81 -11.00 -13.30
N LEU A 415 17.55 -10.57 -13.55
CA LEU A 415 16.86 -9.59 -12.70
C LEU A 415 16.74 -10.10 -11.26
N LYS A 416 16.29 -11.35 -11.08
CA LYS A 416 16.17 -11.96 -9.76
C LYS A 416 17.51 -12.01 -9.02
N GLU A 417 18.57 -12.48 -9.68
CA GLU A 417 19.92 -12.51 -9.09
C GLU A 417 20.41 -11.11 -8.71
N ARG A 418 20.15 -10.10 -9.55
CA ARG A 418 20.52 -8.71 -9.27
C ARG A 418 19.75 -8.14 -8.07
N LEU A 419 18.43 -8.33 -8.02
CA LEU A 419 17.62 -7.84 -6.90
C LEU A 419 17.98 -8.54 -5.59
N LEU A 420 18.30 -9.84 -5.60
CA LEU A 420 18.79 -10.54 -4.42
C LEU A 420 20.06 -9.89 -3.86
N LEU A 421 21.01 -9.52 -4.73
CA LEU A 421 22.24 -8.85 -4.34
C LEU A 421 21.96 -7.46 -3.75
N LEU A 422 21.19 -6.63 -4.46
CA LEU A 422 20.88 -5.26 -4.04
C LEU A 422 20.11 -5.22 -2.72
N MET A 423 19.09 -6.08 -2.57
CA MET A 423 18.28 -6.13 -1.36
C MET A 423 19.06 -6.72 -0.19
N ASN A 424 19.97 -7.68 -0.41
CA ASN A 424 20.87 -8.12 0.63
C ASN A 424 21.78 -6.98 1.13
N ASP A 425 22.31 -6.16 0.22
CA ASP A 425 23.10 -4.99 0.58
C ASP A 425 22.26 -3.92 1.29
N ALA A 426 21.00 -3.73 0.91
CA ALA A 426 20.07 -2.85 1.61
C ALA A 426 19.85 -3.31 3.07
N LEU A 427 19.69 -4.62 3.32
CA LEU A 427 19.60 -5.17 4.66
C LEU A 427 20.87 -4.91 5.49
N ILE A 428 22.05 -5.02 4.88
CA ILE A 428 23.33 -4.72 5.53
C ILE A 428 23.40 -3.23 5.88
N GLN A 429 23.03 -2.34 4.96
CA GLN A 429 23.01 -0.89 5.22
C GLN A 429 22.02 -0.51 6.31
N ALA A 430 20.82 -1.09 6.32
CA ALA A 430 19.85 -0.87 7.40
C ALA A 430 20.38 -1.37 8.74
N LYS A 431 21.04 -2.54 8.79
CA LYS A 431 21.67 -3.02 10.02
C LYS A 431 22.77 -2.09 10.51
N LYS A 432 23.60 -1.53 9.61
CA LYS A 432 24.62 -0.52 9.93
C LYS A 432 24.01 0.77 10.46
N ALA A 433 22.85 1.16 9.94
CA ALA A 433 22.06 2.30 10.44
C ALA A 433 21.28 1.99 11.73
N HIS A 434 21.53 0.84 12.38
CA HIS A 434 20.95 0.39 13.64
C HIS A 434 19.42 0.21 13.61
N PHE A 435 18.89 -0.29 12.49
CA PHE A 435 17.51 -0.78 12.43
C PHE A 435 17.41 -2.20 13.01
N ASP A 436 16.27 -2.48 13.65
CA ASP A 436 16.00 -3.77 14.29
C ASP A 436 15.28 -4.73 13.34
N VAL A 437 14.47 -4.21 12.42
CA VAL A 437 13.68 -4.95 11.44
C VAL A 437 13.63 -4.19 10.11
N PHE A 438 13.58 -4.94 9.01
CA PHE A 438 13.39 -4.42 7.66
C PHE A 438 12.08 -4.94 7.07
N ASN A 439 11.18 -4.05 6.72
CA ASN A 439 9.84 -4.33 6.24
C ASN A 439 9.79 -4.16 4.72
N ALA A 440 9.03 -5.01 4.05
CA ALA A 440 8.72 -4.90 2.65
C ALA A 440 7.28 -5.37 2.40
N LEU A 441 6.67 -4.90 1.31
CA LEU A 441 5.39 -5.39 0.82
C LEU A 441 5.63 -6.35 -0.34
N THR A 442 4.61 -7.11 -0.76
CA THR A 442 4.68 -7.95 -1.96
C THR A 442 4.56 -7.19 -3.29
N LEU A 443 4.47 -5.87 -3.25
CA LEU A 443 4.44 -4.99 -4.43
C LEU A 443 5.76 -5.00 -5.23
N GLN A 444 5.77 -4.33 -6.39
CA GLN A 444 6.88 -4.25 -7.33
C GLN A 444 7.37 -5.64 -7.77
N ASP A 445 8.69 -5.85 -7.83
CA ASP A 445 9.34 -7.12 -8.11
C ASP A 445 9.76 -7.84 -6.80
N ASN A 446 9.23 -7.42 -5.64
CA ASN A 446 9.60 -7.96 -4.33
C ASN A 446 9.46 -9.49 -4.21
N PRO A 447 8.44 -10.15 -4.81
CA PRO A 447 8.33 -11.60 -4.78
C PRO A 447 9.59 -12.36 -5.25
N LEU A 448 10.46 -11.73 -6.06
CA LEU A 448 11.70 -12.34 -6.55
C LEU A 448 12.74 -12.58 -5.45
N PHE A 449 12.68 -11.88 -4.32
CA PHE A 449 13.72 -11.94 -3.29
C PHE A 449 13.23 -12.16 -1.86
N LEU A 450 11.95 -11.95 -1.55
CA LEU A 450 11.43 -11.99 -0.17
C LEU A 450 11.77 -13.31 0.53
N GLU A 451 11.42 -14.45 -0.06
CA GLU A 451 11.63 -15.76 0.57
C GLU A 451 13.12 -16.10 0.70
N GLN A 452 13.90 -15.88 -0.36
CA GLN A 452 15.33 -16.20 -0.40
C GLN A 452 16.13 -15.35 0.59
N LEU A 453 15.74 -14.09 0.79
CA LEU A 453 16.34 -13.20 1.78
C LEU A 453 15.73 -13.34 3.17
N LYS A 454 14.92 -14.38 3.41
CA LYS A 454 14.37 -14.76 4.71
C LYS A 454 13.40 -13.72 5.29
N PHE A 455 12.70 -12.98 4.44
CA PHE A 455 11.56 -12.20 4.90
C PHE A 455 10.45 -13.15 5.34
N GLY A 456 10.00 -13.00 6.59
CA GLY A 456 8.86 -13.74 7.13
C GLY A 456 7.56 -13.02 6.82
N ALA A 457 6.50 -13.78 6.52
CA ALA A 457 5.19 -13.22 6.27
C ALA A 457 4.63 -12.55 7.54
N GLY A 458 4.23 -11.29 7.43
CA GLY A 458 3.47 -10.58 8.45
C GLY A 458 2.00 -10.99 8.45
N ASP A 459 1.27 -10.55 9.46
CA ASP A 459 -0.19 -10.66 9.57
C ASP A 459 -0.91 -9.53 8.82
N GLY A 460 -0.28 -8.35 8.70
CA GLY A 460 -0.82 -7.19 8.02
C GLY A 460 -0.92 -7.32 6.50
N GLN A 461 -2.03 -6.83 5.95
CA GLN A 461 -2.21 -6.54 4.53
C GLN A 461 -2.40 -5.04 4.33
N LEU A 462 -2.04 -4.56 3.15
CA LEU A 462 -2.26 -3.20 2.70
C LEU A 462 -3.10 -3.22 1.43
N HIS A 463 -4.28 -2.62 1.50
CA HIS A 463 -5.21 -2.54 0.38
C HIS A 463 -5.11 -1.17 -0.27
N PHE A 464 -4.94 -1.14 -1.59
CA PHE A 464 -4.84 0.08 -2.39
C PHE A 464 -6.18 0.44 -3.01
N TYR A 465 -6.52 1.71 -2.96
CA TYR A 465 -7.79 2.23 -3.46
C TYR A 465 -7.55 3.47 -4.33
N LEU A 466 -8.39 3.62 -5.35
CA LEU A 466 -8.47 4.84 -6.14
C LEU A 466 -9.86 5.45 -5.95
N TYR A 467 -9.89 6.68 -5.46
CA TYR A 467 -11.13 7.45 -5.33
C TYR A 467 -11.48 8.10 -6.67
N ASN A 468 -12.76 7.98 -7.06
CA ASN A 468 -13.30 8.51 -8.31
C ASN A 468 -12.58 7.99 -9.58
N TYR A 469 -12.11 6.74 -9.54
CA TYR A 469 -11.46 6.11 -10.68
C TYR A 469 -11.73 4.61 -10.70
N ARG A 470 -12.12 4.09 -11.86
CA ARG A 470 -12.34 2.67 -12.11
C ARG A 470 -11.13 2.13 -12.87
N THR A 471 -10.69 0.95 -12.49
CA THR A 471 -9.70 0.16 -13.23
C THR A 471 -9.92 -1.32 -12.93
N ALA A 472 -9.46 -2.19 -13.82
CA ALA A 472 -9.42 -3.63 -13.55
C ALA A 472 -8.44 -3.93 -12.40
N PRO A 473 -8.68 -4.98 -11.59
CA PRO A 473 -7.81 -5.36 -10.49
C PRO A 473 -6.34 -5.46 -10.90
N ILE A 474 -5.45 -5.01 -10.01
CA ILE A 474 -4.01 -4.96 -10.24
C ILE A 474 -3.34 -6.02 -9.36
N PRO A 475 -2.44 -6.86 -9.92
CA PRO A 475 -1.72 -7.87 -9.14
C PRO A 475 -0.91 -7.26 -7.99
N GLY A 476 -1.11 -7.78 -6.78
CA GLY A 476 -0.42 -7.31 -5.57
C GLY A 476 0.80 -8.16 -5.17
N GLY A 477 1.25 -9.07 -6.04
CA GLY A 477 2.40 -9.95 -5.80
C GLY A 477 2.12 -11.16 -4.90
N VAL A 478 0.86 -11.54 -4.71
CA VAL A 478 0.46 -12.70 -3.91
C VAL A 478 -0.37 -13.72 -4.69
N ASN A 479 -0.23 -14.99 -4.33
CA ASN A 479 -1.10 -16.07 -4.81
C ASN A 479 -2.35 -16.26 -3.91
N GLU A 480 -3.16 -17.25 -4.26
CA GLU A 480 -4.36 -17.68 -3.50
C GLU A 480 -4.10 -18.07 -2.04
N LYS A 481 -2.85 -18.38 -1.69
CA LYS A 481 -2.43 -18.68 -0.30
C LYS A 481 -1.88 -17.46 0.42
N ASN A 482 -1.97 -16.28 -0.18
CA ASN A 482 -1.40 -15.04 0.32
C ASN A 482 0.12 -15.12 0.55
N LEU A 483 0.82 -15.90 -0.30
CA LEU A 483 2.28 -16.02 -0.33
C LEU A 483 2.83 -15.29 -1.56
N PRO A 484 4.11 -14.86 -1.56
CA PRO A 484 4.67 -14.11 -2.67
C PRO A 484 4.64 -14.97 -3.93
N ASP A 485 4.24 -14.38 -5.06
CA ASP A 485 4.14 -15.09 -6.33
C ASP A 485 4.75 -14.25 -7.46
N GLU A 486 5.83 -14.77 -8.03
CA GLU A 486 6.54 -14.16 -9.17
C GLU A 486 5.63 -14.00 -10.40
N LYS A 487 4.59 -14.83 -10.56
CA LYS A 487 3.62 -14.70 -11.67
C LYS A 487 2.58 -13.60 -11.44
N LYS A 488 2.52 -13.05 -10.23
CA LYS A 488 1.57 -12.01 -9.81
C LYS A 488 2.29 -10.70 -9.42
N MET A 489 3.60 -10.60 -9.68
CA MET A 489 4.35 -9.35 -9.56
C MET A 489 4.04 -8.40 -10.74
N GLY A 490 4.65 -7.21 -10.77
CA GLY A 490 4.47 -6.30 -11.91
C GLY A 490 3.19 -5.46 -11.88
N GLY A 491 2.38 -5.53 -10.82
CA GLY A 491 1.15 -4.75 -10.72
C GLY A 491 1.34 -3.41 -10.00
N VAL A 492 1.46 -3.44 -8.67
CA VAL A 492 1.62 -2.23 -7.84
C VAL A 492 3.07 -1.78 -7.83
N GLY A 493 3.36 -0.61 -8.40
CA GLY A 493 4.65 0.07 -8.35
C GLY A 493 4.71 1.25 -7.37
N VAL A 494 3.57 1.73 -6.87
CA VAL A 494 3.48 2.83 -5.88
C VAL A 494 3.74 2.31 -4.46
N VAL A 495 4.58 3.01 -3.70
CA VAL A 495 4.83 2.74 -2.27
C VAL A 495 4.29 3.87 -1.42
N MET A 496 3.31 3.57 -0.57
CA MET A 496 2.64 4.52 0.32
C MET A 496 3.31 4.52 1.70
N LEU A 497 3.34 5.70 2.35
CA LEU A 497 4.10 5.95 3.59
C LEU A 497 3.44 5.47 4.88
#